data_AF-A0A7V1KMH4-F1
#
_entry.id   AF-A0A7V1KMH4-F1
#
_cell.length_a   1.000
_cell.length_b   1.000
_cell.length_c   1.000
_cell.angle_alpha   90.00
_cell.angle_beta   90.00
_cell.angle_gamma   90.00
#
_symmetry.space_group_name_H-M   'P 1'
#
loop_
_entity.id
_entity.type
_entity.pdbx_description
1 polymer ?
#
loop_
_entity_poly.entity_id
_entity_poly.type
_entity_poly.pdbx_seq_one_letter_code
_entity_poly.pdbx_strand_id
1 'polypeptide(L)' 'FEAMNRVYGTYFDLEPPARICVQVAGLPKRARVEITGIAYLGS' A
#
# COMPACT_ATOMS: atom_id res chain seq x y z
N PHE A 1 -5.98 -9.74 3.30
CA PHE A 1 -5.25 -8.52 3.71
C PHE A 1 -3.96 -8.81 4.47
N GLU A 2 -3.91 -9.79 5.37
CA GLU A 2 -2.73 -10.08 6.21
C GLU A 2 -1.40 -10.22 5.47
N ALA A 3 -1.37 -11.00 4.37
CA ALA A 3 -0.14 -11.20 3.62
C ALA A 3 0.43 -9.89 3.06
N MET A 4 -0.43 -8.99 2.57
CA MET A 4 -0.01 -7.66 2.13
C MET A 4 0.47 -6.82 3.32
N ASN A 5 -0.26 -6.84 4.44
CA ASN A 5 0.11 -6.06 5.62
C ASN A 5 1.48 -6.45 6.19
N ARG A 6 1.80 -7.76 6.22
CA ARG A 6 3.12 -8.22 6.67
C ARG A 6 4.24 -7.64 5.82
N VAL A 7 4.10 -7.68 4.50
CA VAL A 7 5.09 -7.12 3.57
C VAL A 7 5.12 -5.60 3.67
N TYR A 8 3.97 -4.92 3.72
CA TYR A 8 3.89 -3.47 3.84
C TYR A 8 4.62 -2.97 5.11
N GLY A 9 4.45 -3.68 6.24
CA GLY A 9 5.10 -3.36 7.49
C GLY A 9 6.63 -3.52 7.48
N THR A 10 7.21 -4.25 6.52
CA THR A 10 8.68 -4.29 6.36
C THR A 10 9.24 -3.07 5.63
N TYR A 11 8.39 -2.25 5.00
CA TYR A 11 8.81 -1.01 4.33
C TYR A 11 8.51 0.24 5.16
N PHE A 12 7.46 0.20 5.98
CA PHE A 12 7.00 1.31 6.81
C PHE A 12 6.88 0.85 8.27
N ASP A 13 8.03 0.72 8.94
CA ASP A 13 8.17 0.11 10.27
C ASP A 13 8.17 1.13 11.42
N LEU A 14 8.53 2.39 11.15
CA LEU A 14 8.61 3.44 12.18
C LEU A 14 7.41 4.40 12.15
N GLU A 15 7.18 5.06 11.01
CA GLU A 15 6.12 6.06 10.85
C GLU A 15 5.33 5.77 9.57
N PRO A 16 4.35 4.84 9.63
CA PRO A 16 3.61 4.45 8.44
C PRO A 16 2.71 5.58 7.96
N PRO A 17 2.63 5.83 6.64
CA PRO A 17 1.77 6.87 6.11
C PRO A 17 0.31 6.51 6.32
N ALA A 18 -0.55 7.54 6.40
CA ALA A 18 -1.98 7.36 6.37
C ALA A 18 -2.40 6.61 5.08
N ARG A 19 -3.32 5.64 5.20
CA ARG A 19 -3.76 4.82 4.07
C ARG A 19 -5.23 4.44 4.12
N ILE A 20 -5.76 4.14 2.93
CA ILE A 20 -7.04 3.46 2.71
C ILE A 20 -6.76 2.17 1.95
N CYS A 21 -7.42 1.09 2.33
CA CYS A 21 -7.31 -0.21 1.66
C CYS A 21 -8.71 -0.75 1.39
N VAL A 22 -9.00 -1.04 0.13
CA VAL A 22 -10.29 -1.56 -0.33
C VAL A 22 -10.07 -2.74 -1.27
N GLN A 23 -11.05 -3.61 -1.37
CA GLN A 23 -11.09 -4.66 -2.38
C GLN A 23 -11.92 -4.18 -3.57
N VAL A 24 -11.42 -4.41 -4.78
CA VAL A 24 -12.10 -4.07 -6.03
C VAL A 24 -12.38 -5.33 -6.85
N ALA A 25 -13.30 -5.24 -7.82
CA ALA A 25 -13.68 -6.38 -8.67
C ALA A 25 -12.53 -6.90 -9.55
N GLY A 26 -11.59 -6.03 -9.92
CA GLY A 26 -10.39 -6.41 -10.68
C GLY A 26 -9.42 -5.24 -10.82
N LEU A 27 -8.16 -5.57 -11.12
CA LEU A 27 -7.10 -4.62 -11.37
C LEU A 27 -6.53 -4.81 -12.79
N PRO A 28 -5.91 -3.77 -13.39
CA PRO A 28 -5.19 -3.89 -14.65
C PRO A 28 -4.18 -5.05 -14.64
N LYS A 29 -3.99 -5.68 -15.79
CA LYS A 29 -3.08 -6.85 -15.96
C LYS A 29 -3.36 -8.01 -14.99
N ARG A 30 -4.57 -8.08 -14.40
CA ARG A 30 -4.92 -9.07 -13.36
C ARG A 30 -3.98 -9.02 -12.15
N ALA A 31 -3.47 -7.83 -11.81
CA ALA A 31 -2.67 -7.65 -10.62
C ALA A 31 -3.45 -8.04 -9.35
N ARG A 32 -2.72 -8.48 -8.32
CA ARG A 32 -3.32 -8.88 -7.04
C ARG A 32 -3.44 -7.73 -6.04
N VAL A 33 -2.58 -6.72 -6.17
CA VAL A 33 -2.52 -5.52 -5.34
C VAL A 33 -2.02 -4.38 -6.22
N GLU A 34 -2.58 -3.19 -6.03
CA GLU A 34 -2.09 -1.92 -6.57
C GLU A 34 -1.96 -0.93 -5.40
N ILE A 35 -0.89 -0.12 -5.39
CA ILE A 35 -0.61 0.86 -4.33
C ILE A 35 -0.34 2.20 -4.99
N THR A 36 -1.07 3.22 -4.55
CA THR A 36 -0.85 4.62 -4.90
C THR A 36 -0.50 5.40 -3.64
N GLY A 37 0.37 6.39 -3.75
CA GLY A 37 0.79 7.21 -2.63
C GLY A 37 1.09 8.65 -3.04
N ILE A 38 1.05 9.54 -2.06
CA ILE A 38 1.54 10.91 -2.16
C ILE A 38 2.73 11.02 -1.21
N ALA A 39 3.80 11.64 -1.66
CA ALA A 39 5.00 11.89 -0.87
C ALA A 39 5.34 13.38 -0.87
N TYR A 40 6.02 13.84 0.18
CA TYR A 40 6.60 15.16 0.28
C TYR A 40 8.12 15.04 0.23
N LEU A 41 8.78 15.86 -0.59
CA LEU A 41 10.23 15.77 -0.85
C LEU A 41 11.09 16.14 0.38
N GLY A 42 10.51 16.75 1.40
CA GLY A 42 11.26 17.39 2.48
C GLY A 42 11.68 18.81 2.09
N SER A 43 12.09 19.58 3.10
CA SER A 43 12.62 20.95 2.96
C SER A 43 14.14 20.94 2.94
#